data_AF-A0A2E1VQ23-F1
#
_entry.id   AF-A0A2E1VQ23-F1
#
_cell.length_a   1.000
_cell.length_b   1.000
_cell.length_c   1.000
_cell.angle_alpha   90.00
_cell.angle_beta   90.00
_cell.angle_gamma   90.00
#
_symmetry.space_group_name_H-M   'P 1'
#
loop_
_entity.id
_entity.type
_entity.pdbx_description
1 polymer ?
#
loop_
_entity_poly.entity_id
_entity_poly.type
_entity_poly.pdbx_seq_one_letter_code
_entity_poly.pdbx_strand_id
1 'polypeptide(L)'
;MKVIQFTIPLFVLVSCQTQWDRYDESLYASVFEPSEQTLSRHIQTLEGFASWEVPPPGFCAELGYYLVLAGRESEAAVWLERESALWPESAKVVAALRNLIAEGPAAEESTEEVDA
;
A
#
# COMPACT_ATOMS: atom_id res chain seq x y z
N MET A 1 -30.16 53.54 7.91
CA MET A 1 -29.97 52.07 7.75
C MET A 1 -28.58 51.86 7.16
N LYS A 2 -27.68 51.17 7.86
CA LYS A 2 -26.28 50.98 7.46
C LYS A 2 -26.03 49.48 7.37
N VAL A 3 -26.11 48.93 6.16
CA VAL A 3 -25.74 47.55 5.87
C VAL A 3 -24.22 47.50 5.72
N ILE A 4 -23.53 47.13 6.80
CA ILE A 4 -22.11 46.79 6.76
C ILE A 4 -22.06 45.35 6.25
N GLN A 5 -21.70 45.19 4.97
CA GLN A 5 -21.40 43.88 4.40
C GLN A 5 -20.19 43.29 5.12
N PHE A 6 -20.40 42.20 5.87
CA PHE A 6 -19.33 41.30 6.27
C PHE A 6 -18.92 40.48 5.04
N THR A 7 -17.97 40.99 4.27
CA THR A 7 -17.19 40.15 3.35
C THR A 7 -16.27 39.29 4.20
N ILE A 8 -16.71 38.09 4.53
CA ILE A 8 -15.83 37.01 5.01
C ILE A 8 -14.98 36.63 3.79
N PRO A 9 -13.65 36.89 3.78
CA PRO A 9 -12.82 36.29 2.76
C PRO A 9 -12.82 34.79 3.04
N LEU A 10 -13.46 34.06 2.14
CA LEU A 10 -13.44 32.62 2.06
C LEU A 10 -11.98 32.18 1.87
N PHE A 11 -11.29 31.93 2.97
CA PHE A 11 -9.96 31.33 3.01
C PHE A 11 -10.15 29.84 2.71
N VAL A 12 -10.37 29.50 1.43
CA VAL A 12 -10.28 28.10 0.98
C VAL A 12 -8.81 27.74 1.06
N LEU A 13 -8.41 27.14 2.18
CA LEU A 13 -7.17 26.39 2.27
C LEU A 13 -7.28 25.25 1.26
N VAL A 14 -6.66 25.42 0.10
CA VAL A 14 -6.39 24.32 -0.82
C VAL A 14 -5.48 23.35 -0.08
N SER A 15 -6.07 22.29 0.49
CA SER A 15 -5.30 21.13 0.92
C SER A 15 -4.83 20.44 -0.36
N CYS A 16 -3.63 20.78 -0.81
CA CYS A 16 -2.97 20.09 -1.91
C CYS A 16 -2.34 18.83 -1.31
N GLN A 17 -3.09 17.73 -1.25
CA GLN A 17 -2.49 16.44 -0.89
C GLN A 17 -1.51 16.02 -1.99
N THR A 18 -0.28 15.76 -1.59
CA THR A 18 0.74 15.17 -2.45
C THR A 18 0.58 13.66 -2.52
N GLN A 19 1.25 13.02 -3.48
CA GLN A 19 1.25 11.56 -3.57
C GLN A 19 1.87 10.91 -2.32
N TRP A 20 2.80 11.60 -1.65
CA TRP A 20 3.42 11.17 -0.40
C TRP A 20 2.44 11.24 0.77
N ASP A 21 1.63 12.30 0.87
CA ASP A 21 0.59 12.38 1.91
C ASP A 21 -0.40 11.21 1.77
N ARG A 22 -0.79 10.90 0.53
CA ARG A 22 -1.65 9.74 0.24
C ARG A 22 -1.00 8.41 0.60
N TYR A 23 0.32 8.29 0.40
CA TYR A 23 1.08 7.10 0.79
C TYR A 23 1.04 6.91 2.29
N ASP A 24 1.46 7.91 3.06
CA ASP A 24 1.50 7.86 4.53
C ASP A 24 0.13 7.55 5.12
N GLU A 25 -0.93 8.24 4.65
CA GLU A 25 -2.30 8.00 5.09
C GLU A 25 -2.76 6.56 4.80
N SER A 26 -2.48 6.06 3.59
CA SER A 26 -2.89 4.71 3.20
C SER A 26 -2.13 3.60 3.91
N LEU A 27 -0.83 3.80 4.15
CA LEU A 27 0.02 2.87 4.90
C LEU A 27 -0.40 2.83 6.38
N TYR A 28 -0.64 3.99 6.98
CA TYR A 28 -1.13 4.05 8.36
C TYR A 28 -2.46 3.29 8.49
N ALA A 29 -3.40 3.53 7.57
CA ALA A 29 -4.68 2.84 7.58
C ALA A 29 -4.55 1.32 7.36
N SER A 30 -3.66 0.86 6.47
CA SER A 30 -3.47 -0.59 6.23
C SER A 30 -2.86 -1.30 7.44
N VAL A 31 -2.00 -0.62 8.21
CA VAL A 31 -1.33 -1.18 9.39
C VAL A 31 -2.24 -1.18 10.62
N PHE A 32 -2.93 -0.07 10.89
CA PHE A 32 -3.69 0.10 12.14
C PHE A 32 -5.16 -0.29 12.02
N GLU A 33 -5.73 -0.25 10.82
CA GLU A 33 -7.13 -0.61 10.53
C GLU A 33 -7.19 -1.62 9.36
N PRO A 34 -6.59 -2.82 9.51
CA PRO A 34 -6.49 -3.78 8.41
C PRO A 34 -7.89 -4.25 7.99
N SER A 35 -8.19 -4.07 6.70
CA SER A 35 -9.42 -4.49 6.04
C SER A 35 -9.16 -4.63 4.55
N GLU A 36 -10.04 -5.33 3.82
CA GLU A 36 -9.95 -5.38 2.36
C GLU A 36 -9.97 -3.99 1.73
N GLN A 37 -10.69 -3.04 2.33
CA GLN A 37 -10.76 -1.66 1.85
C GLN A 37 -9.42 -0.94 2.03
N THR A 38 -8.80 -1.03 3.20
CA THR A 38 -7.52 -0.35 3.48
C THR A 38 -6.38 -1.00 2.69
N LEU A 39 -6.40 -2.33 2.53
CA LEU A 39 -5.52 -3.08 1.64
C LEU A 39 -5.64 -2.59 0.19
N SER A 40 -6.85 -2.59 -0.37
CA SER A 40 -7.10 -2.18 -1.76
C SER A 40 -6.75 -0.71 -2.00
N ARG A 41 -6.98 0.15 -1.01
CA ARG A 41 -6.61 1.57 -1.07
C ARG A 41 -5.10 1.74 -1.13
N HIS A 42 -4.36 1.02 -0.29
CA HIS A 42 -2.92 1.13 -0.22
C HIS A 42 -2.23 0.57 -1.47
N ILE A 43 -2.71 -0.57 -2.01
CA ILE A 43 -2.25 -1.09 -3.30
C ILE A 43 -2.40 -0.04 -4.42
N GLN A 44 -3.56 0.62 -4.52
CA GLN A 44 -3.78 1.68 -5.51
C GLN A 44 -2.83 2.87 -5.32
N THR A 45 -2.49 3.22 -4.08
CA THR A 45 -1.51 4.26 -3.82
C THR A 45 -0.13 3.86 -4.33
N LEU A 46 0.33 2.64 -4.03
CA LEU A 46 1.61 2.09 -4.48
C LEU A 46 1.69 1.96 -6.02
N GLU A 47 0.62 1.50 -6.67
CA GLU A 47 0.53 1.45 -8.14
C GLU A 47 0.71 2.84 -8.78
N GLY A 48 0.30 3.91 -8.08
CA GLY A 48 0.56 5.30 -8.48
C GLY A 48 2.05 5.64 -8.55
N PHE A 49 2.86 5.18 -7.59
CA PHE A 49 4.33 5.33 -7.63
C PHE A 49 4.96 4.39 -8.65
N ALA A 50 4.40 3.19 -8.81
CA ALA A 50 4.90 2.16 -9.72
C ALA A 50 4.82 2.56 -11.21
N SER A 51 3.98 3.56 -11.51
CA SER A 51 3.90 4.23 -12.83
C SER A 51 5.14 5.07 -13.17
N TRP A 52 5.99 5.39 -12.19
CA TRP A 52 7.24 6.11 -12.43
C TRP A 52 8.23 5.19 -13.16
N GLU A 53 9.09 5.79 -13.97
CA GLU A 53 10.15 5.05 -14.69
C GLU A 53 11.04 4.31 -13.69
N VAL A 54 11.44 5.01 -12.62
CA VAL A 54 12.22 4.48 -11.50
C VAL A 54 11.51 4.86 -10.19
N PRO A 55 10.63 3.99 -9.66
CA PRO A 55 10.01 4.18 -8.35
C PRO A 55 11.08 4.15 -7.25
N PRO A 56 10.90 4.86 -6.12
CA PRO A 56 11.85 4.82 -5.01
C PRO A 56 12.10 3.39 -4.50
N PRO A 57 13.29 3.11 -3.93
CA PRO A 57 13.59 1.78 -3.40
C PRO A 57 12.57 1.36 -2.35
N GLY A 58 12.20 0.08 -2.38
CA GLY A 58 11.20 -0.52 -1.50
C GLY A 58 9.78 -0.51 -2.04
N PHE A 59 9.39 0.44 -2.89
CA PHE A 59 7.99 0.57 -3.35
C PHE A 59 7.52 -0.63 -4.18
N CYS A 60 8.38 -1.18 -5.05
CA CYS A 60 7.99 -2.35 -5.83
C CYS A 60 7.95 -3.61 -4.96
N ALA A 61 8.83 -3.71 -3.95
CA ALA A 61 8.77 -4.80 -2.97
C ALA A 61 7.51 -4.75 -2.11
N GLU A 62 7.16 -3.56 -1.62
CA GLU A 62 5.96 -3.33 -0.82
C GLU A 62 4.69 -3.62 -1.61
N LEU A 63 4.63 -3.17 -2.88
CA LEU A 63 3.52 -3.52 -3.77
C LEU A 63 3.41 -5.03 -3.97
N GLY A 64 4.53 -5.72 -4.17
CA GLY A 64 4.56 -7.17 -4.25
C GLY A 64 4.01 -7.86 -2.99
N TYR A 65 4.40 -7.38 -1.81
CA TYR A 65 3.91 -7.89 -0.53
C TYR A 65 2.38 -7.73 -0.39
N TYR A 66 1.84 -6.53 -0.62
CA TYR A 66 0.41 -6.30 -0.49
C TYR A 66 -0.42 -6.99 -1.59
N LEU A 67 0.13 -7.21 -2.78
CA LEU A 67 -0.51 -8.01 -3.81
C LEU A 67 -0.67 -9.48 -3.38
N VAL A 68 0.30 -10.05 -2.67
CA VAL A 68 0.17 -11.41 -2.11
C VAL A 68 -0.93 -11.45 -1.07
N LEU A 69 -1.00 -10.46 -0.17
CA LEU A 69 -2.08 -10.37 0.82
C LEU A 69 -3.47 -10.29 0.15
N ALA A 70 -3.54 -9.75 -1.06
CA ALA A 70 -4.76 -9.69 -1.87
C ALA A 70 -4.97 -10.94 -2.77
N GLY A 71 -4.15 -11.98 -2.66
CA GLY A 71 -4.22 -13.20 -3.48
C GLY A 71 -3.75 -13.03 -4.93
N ARG A 72 -3.06 -11.92 -5.26
CA ARG A 72 -2.56 -11.55 -6.60
C ARG A 72 -1.08 -11.90 -6.77
N GLU A 73 -0.70 -13.15 -6.47
CA GLU A 73 0.71 -13.59 -6.41
C GLU A 73 1.47 -13.47 -7.75
N SER A 74 0.80 -13.73 -8.87
CA SER A 74 1.40 -13.60 -10.20
C SER A 74 1.83 -12.17 -10.51
N GLU A 75 1.03 -11.19 -10.09
CA GLU A 75 1.35 -9.77 -10.20
C GLU A 75 2.47 -9.38 -9.23
N ALA A 76 2.42 -9.91 -8.00
CA ALA A 76 3.47 -9.67 -7.01
C ALA A 76 4.87 -10.07 -7.50
N ALA A 77 4.98 -11.23 -8.16
CA ALA A 77 6.25 -11.71 -8.70
C ALA A 77 6.89 -10.73 -9.68
N VAL A 78 6.08 -10.09 -10.53
CA VAL A 78 6.52 -9.08 -11.51
C VAL A 78 7.12 -7.87 -10.80
N TRP A 79 6.45 -7.37 -9.75
CA TRP A 79 6.93 -6.20 -9.01
C TRP A 79 8.18 -6.50 -8.18
N LEU A 80 8.27 -7.67 -7.57
CA LEU A 80 9.47 -8.10 -6.85
C LEU A 80 10.68 -8.27 -7.78
N GLU A 81 10.47 -8.75 -9.00
CA GLU A 81 11.52 -8.81 -10.01
C GLU A 81 11.95 -7.39 -10.42
N ARG A 82 10.99 -6.48 -10.62
CA ARG A 82 11.29 -5.09 -10.95
C ARG A 82 12.09 -4.39 -9.86
N GLU A 83 11.77 -4.60 -8.59
CA GLU A 83 12.56 -4.09 -7.45
C GLU A 83 14.02 -4.58 -7.56
N SER A 84 14.24 -5.88 -7.79
CA SER A 84 15.60 -6.44 -7.82
C SER A 84 16.42 -5.93 -9.01
N ALA A 85 15.76 -5.61 -10.12
CA ALA A 85 16.40 -5.05 -11.31
C ALA A 85 16.78 -3.56 -11.13
N LEU A 86 15.92 -2.77 -10.48
CA LEU A 86 16.16 -1.34 -10.25
C LEU A 86 17.06 -1.08 -9.03
N TRP A 87 16.90 -1.87 -7.98
CA TRP A 87 17.49 -1.70 -6.65
C TRP A 87 18.16 -3.00 -6.19
N PRO A 88 19.34 -3.36 -6.73
CA PRO A 88 20.03 -4.61 -6.41
C PRO A 88 20.39 -4.74 -4.92
N GLU A 89 20.50 -3.64 -4.19
CA GLU A 89 20.66 -3.63 -2.73
C GLU A 89 19.46 -4.25 -1.98
N SER A 90 18.25 -4.14 -2.57
CA SER A 90 17.03 -4.73 -2.04
C SER A 90 16.94 -6.24 -2.27
N ALA A 91 17.85 -6.85 -3.04
CA ALA A 91 17.74 -8.25 -3.47
C ALA A 91 17.62 -9.25 -2.30
N LYS A 92 18.29 -8.98 -1.16
CA LYS A 92 18.15 -9.82 0.04
C LYS A 92 16.75 -9.76 0.65
N VAL A 93 16.15 -8.57 0.68
CA VAL A 93 14.79 -8.36 1.19
C VAL A 93 13.78 -8.99 0.25
N VAL A 94 13.93 -8.81 -1.06
CA VAL A 94 13.07 -9.44 -2.07
C VAL A 94 13.13 -10.97 -1.98
N ALA A 95 14.32 -11.56 -1.82
CA ALA A 95 14.45 -13.00 -1.65
C ALA A 95 13.72 -13.49 -0.39
N ALA A 96 13.83 -12.77 0.72
CA ALA A 96 13.10 -13.10 1.95
C ALA A 96 11.58 -13.02 1.74
N LEU A 97 11.08 -11.97 1.07
CA LEU A 97 9.66 -11.85 0.73
C LEU A 97 9.18 -13.01 -0.16
N ARG A 98 9.94 -13.39 -1.19
CA ARG A 98 9.59 -14.53 -2.06
C ARG A 98 9.49 -15.85 -1.29
N ASN A 99 10.38 -16.08 -0.32
CA ASN A 99 10.32 -17.27 0.52
C ASN A 99 9.07 -17.24 1.42
N LEU A 100 8.77 -16.10 2.05
CA LEU A 100 7.56 -15.93 2.85
C LEU A 100 6.28 -16.18 2.04
N ILE A 101 6.26 -15.75 0.77
CA ILE A 101 5.14 -15.98 -0.15
C ILE A 101 5.04 -17.48 -0.49
N ALA A 102 6.15 -18.13 -0.79
CA ALA A 102 6.19 -19.55 -1.19
C ALA A 102 5.81 -20.51 -0.04
N GLU A 103 6.06 -20.12 1.20
CA GLU A 103 5.67 -20.89 2.39
C GLU A 103 4.16 -20.75 2.70
N GLY A 104 3.49 -19.75 2.10
CA GLY A 104 2.08 -19.43 2.33
C GLY A 104 1.82 -18.88 3.75
N PRO A 105 0.72 -18.14 3.98
CA PRO A 105 0.27 -17.94 5.35
C PRO A 105 -0.02 -19.33 5.90
N ALA A 106 0.69 -19.73 6.97
CA ALA A 106 0.45 -20.98 7.67
C ALA A 106 -1.05 -21.18 7.78
N ALA A 107 -1.54 -22.26 7.16
CA ALA A 107 -2.94 -22.62 7.12
C ALA A 107 -3.58 -22.26 8.45
N GLU A 108 -4.50 -21.29 8.44
CA GLU A 108 -5.38 -21.07 9.57
C GLU A 108 -6.11 -22.38 9.80
N GLU A 109 -5.61 -23.10 10.79
CA GLU A 109 -6.18 -24.30 11.37
C GLU A 109 -7.54 -23.88 11.90
N SER A 110 -8.57 -24.14 11.09
CA SER A 110 -9.96 -24.15 11.50
C SER A 110 -10.14 -25.27 12.53
N THR A 111 -9.74 -25.02 13.77
CA THR A 111 -10.42 -25.63 14.92
C THR A 111 -11.74 -24.92 15.09
N GLU A 112 -12.67 -25.22 14.19
CA GLU A 112 -14.09 -25.08 14.46
C GLU A 112 -14.45 -26.12 15.52
N GLU A 113 -14.72 -25.61 16.72
CA GLU A 113 -15.26 -26.31 17.85
C GLU A 113 -16.64 -26.90 17.51
N VAL A 114 -16.75 -28.23 17.37
CA VAL A 114 -18.01 -28.97 17.62
C VAL A 114 -17.67 -30.40 18.05
N ASP A 115 -17.84 -30.72 19.33
CA ASP A 115 -18.56 -31.92 19.72
C ASP A 115 -19.11 -31.77 21.16
N ALA A 116 -20.31 -32.32 21.32
CA ALA A 116 -21.31 -32.08 22.37
C ALA A 116 -20.93 -32.52 23.80
#